data_AF-A0A831UW68-F1
#
_entry.id   AF-A0A831UW68-F1
#
_cell.length_a   1.000
_cell.length_b   1.000
_cell.length_c   1.000
_cell.angle_alpha   90.00
_cell.angle_beta   90.00
_cell.angle_gamma   90.00
#
_symmetry.space_group_name_H-M   'P 1'
#
loop_
_entity.id
_entity.type
_entity.pdbx_description
1 polymer ?
#
loop_
_entity_poly.entity_id
_entity_poly.type
_entity_poly.pdbx_seq_one_letter_code
_entity_poly.pdbx_strand_id
1 'polypeptide(L)'
;DQEVIAALSLTMRSEGIIPALESAHAFVQAFKDAPKFSPQDAIIINMSGRGDKDIFTIAHAFDDPSWKRFIIDRGDEYRKSFGE
;
A
#
# COMPACT_ATOMS: atom_id res chain seq x y z
N ASP A 1 5.42 4.94 -9.79
CA ASP A 1 4.25 4.20 -9.26
C ASP A 1 4.48 2.70 -9.12
N GLN A 2 4.91 1.98 -10.17
CA GLN A 2 5.17 0.53 -10.08
C GLN A 2 6.14 0.14 -8.95
N GLU A 3 7.20 0.92 -8.74
CA GLU A 3 8.15 0.67 -7.64
C GLU A 3 7.53 0.87 -6.26
N VAL A 4 6.66 1.88 -6.12
CA VAL A 4 5.90 2.14 -4.88
C VAL A 4 4.96 0.98 -4.59
N ILE A 5 4.26 0.48 -5.62
CA ILE A 5 3.42 -0.72 -5.49
C ILE A 5 4.26 -1.91 -5.05
N ALA A 6 5.42 -2.15 -5.68
CA ALA A 6 6.32 -3.24 -5.30
C ALA A 6 6.79 -3.12 -3.84
N ALA A 7 7.14 -1.91 -3.38
CA ALA A 7 7.55 -1.67 -2.00
C ALA A 7 6.40 -1.88 -0.99
N LEU A 8 5.19 -1.41 -1.30
CA LEU A 8 3.98 -1.69 -0.53
C LEU A 8 3.70 -3.19 -0.45
N SER A 9 3.79 -3.86 -1.60
CA SER A 9 3.57 -5.30 -1.77
C SER A 9 4.52 -6.12 -0.88
N LEU A 10 5.80 -5.70 -0.83
CA LEU A 10 6.81 -6.34 0.01
C LEU A 10 6.54 -6.11 1.49
N THR A 11 6.40 -4.86 1.92
CA THR A 11 6.19 -4.49 3.33
C THR A 11 4.91 -5.10 3.92
N MET A 12 3.83 -5.16 3.15
CA MET A 12 2.59 -5.83 3.58
C MET A 12 2.77 -7.33 3.75
N ARG A 13 3.48 -8.00 2.84
CA ARG A 13 3.66 -9.46 2.90
C ARG A 13 4.70 -9.91 3.92
N SER A 14 5.76 -9.13 4.12
CA SER A 14 6.83 -9.49 5.04
C SER A 14 6.54 -9.06 6.48
N GLU A 15 6.05 -7.83 6.67
CA GLU A 15 5.89 -7.24 8.00
C GLU A 15 4.43 -7.01 8.42
N GLY A 16 3.46 -7.18 7.51
CA GLY A 16 2.06 -6.87 7.80
C GLY A 16 1.78 -5.37 7.94
N ILE A 17 2.65 -4.52 7.41
CA ILE A 17 2.55 -3.06 7.51
C ILE A 17 2.09 -2.49 6.17
N ILE A 18 1.11 -1.57 6.22
CA ILE A 18 0.69 -0.76 5.06
C ILE A 18 1.24 0.66 5.28
N PRO A 19 2.42 1.01 4.73
CA PRO A 19 2.95 2.36 4.86
C PRO A 19 2.09 3.37 4.08
N ALA A 20 2.06 4.62 4.54
CA ALA A 20 1.51 5.73 3.74
C ALA A 20 2.23 5.83 2.39
N LEU A 21 1.54 6.32 1.35
CA LEU A 21 2.15 6.43 0.02
C LEU A 21 3.40 7.31 0.03
N GLU A 22 3.40 8.37 0.84
CA GLU A 22 4.55 9.25 1.05
C GLU A 22 5.74 8.50 1.69
N SER A 23 5.46 7.59 2.64
CA SER A 23 6.48 6.73 3.27
C SER A 23 7.00 5.65 2.33
N ALA A 24 6.15 5.12 1.44
CA ALA A 24 6.53 4.08 0.49
C ALA A 24 7.66 4.53 -0.45
N HIS A 25 7.76 5.83 -0.78
CA HIS A 25 8.89 6.38 -1.52
C HIS A 25 10.24 6.18 -0.79
N ALA A 26 10.27 6.32 0.53
CA ALA A 26 11.49 6.08 1.31
C ALA A 26 11.88 4.60 1.29
N PHE A 27 10.90 3.69 1.37
CA PHE A 27 11.13 2.25 1.23
C PHE A 27 11.67 1.89 -0.15
N VAL A 28 11.12 2.47 -1.23
CA VAL A 28 11.64 2.24 -2.59
C VAL A 28 13.12 2.57 -2.67
N GLN A 29 13.52 3.73 -2.16
CA GLN A 29 14.92 4.14 -2.20
C GLN A 29 15.79 3.23 -1.32
N ALA A 30 15.33 2.90 -0.12
CA ALA A 30 16.06 2.01 0.78
C ALA A 30 16.26 0.60 0.18
N PHE A 31 15.26 0.04 -0.49
CA PHE A 31 15.38 -1.28 -1.13
C PHE A 31 16.36 -1.27 -2.32
N LYS A 32 16.46 -0.14 -3.04
CA LYS A 32 17.46 0.04 -4.09
C LYS A 32 18.88 0.22 -3.56
N ASP A 33 19.02 0.86 -2.41
CA ASP A 33 20.32 1.17 -1.83
C ASP A 33 20.84 0.04 -0.92
N ALA A 34 19.98 -0.75 -0.30
CA ALA A 34 20.37 -1.85 0.59
C ALA A 34 21.44 -2.79 0.01
N PRO A 35 21.38 -3.22 -1.28
CA PRO A 35 22.42 -4.06 -1.87
C PRO A 35 23.81 -3.39 -2.01
N LYS A 36 23.91 -2.07 -1.84
CA LYS A 36 25.16 -1.30 -1.95
C LYS A 36 25.91 -1.20 -0.63
N PHE A 37 25.27 -1.55 0.48
CA PHE A 37 25.83 -1.49 1.83
C PHE A 37 26.35 -2.85 2.29
N SER A 38 27.19 -2.84 3.33
CA SER A 38 27.62 -4.07 3.99
C SER A 38 26.45 -4.70 4.75
N PRO A 39 26.39 -6.03 4.91
CA PRO A 39 25.40 -6.68 5.78
C PRO A 39 25.49 -6.27 7.26
N GLN A 40 26.54 -5.57 7.69
CA GLN A 40 26.69 -5.01 9.03
C GLN A 40 26.14 -3.58 9.17
N ASP A 41 25.87 -2.91 8.05
CA ASP A 41 25.31 -1.56 8.06
C ASP A 41 23.81 -1.61 8.37
N ALA A 42 23.31 -0.56 9.03
CA ALA A 42 21.89 -0.42 9.36
C ALA A 42 21.27 0.76 8.59
N ILE A 43 20.13 0.53 7.97
CA ILE A 43 19.32 1.58 7.33
C ILE A 43 18.13 1.87 8.23
N ILE A 44 17.99 3.12 8.66
CA ILE A 44 16.81 3.58 9.41
C ILE A 44 15.89 4.33 8.45
N ILE A 45 14.67 3.83 8.33
CA ILE A 45 13.64 4.43 7.49
C ILE A 45 12.58 5.04 8.39
N ASN A 46 12.27 6.33 8.19
CA ASN A 46 11.14 6.95 8.85
C ASN A 46 9.84 6.60 8.11
N MET A 47 8.98 5.78 8.73
CA MET A 47 7.61 5.57 8.27
C MET A 47 6.71 6.63 8.91
N SER A 48 6.56 7.76 8.22
CA SER A 48 5.86 8.94 8.74
C SER A 48 4.36 8.73 8.99
N GLY A 49 3.77 7.69 8.40
CA GLY A 49 2.34 7.41 8.58
C GLY A 49 1.90 6.06 8.03
N ARG A 50 0.64 5.75 8.31
CA ARG A 50 -0.07 4.54 7.88
C ARG A 50 -0.87 4.77 6.60
N GLY A 51 -1.05 3.72 5.82
CA GLY A 51 -1.73 3.74 4.52
C GLY A 51 -3.25 3.73 4.55
N ASP A 52 -3.90 3.77 5.72
CA ASP A 52 -5.38 3.69 5.83
C ASP A 52 -6.08 4.77 5.01
N LYS A 53 -5.57 6.00 5.02
CA LYS A 53 -6.15 7.12 4.24
C LYS A 53 -6.10 6.86 2.73
N ASP A 54 -5.13 6.06 2.29
CA ASP A 54 -4.82 5.81 0.89
C ASP A 54 -5.36 4.45 0.42
N ILE A 55 -6.15 3.75 1.24
CA ILE A 55 -6.53 2.35 0.99
C ILE A 55 -7.26 2.16 -0.34
N PHE A 56 -8.08 3.12 -0.77
CA PHE A 56 -8.77 3.07 -2.06
C PHE A 56 -7.79 3.20 -3.23
N THR A 57 -6.82 4.10 -3.12
CA THR A 57 -5.76 4.30 -4.13
C THR A 57 -4.88 3.07 -4.22
N ILE A 58 -4.47 2.52 -3.06
CA ILE A 58 -3.68 1.29 -2.98
C ILE A 58 -4.47 0.14 -3.60
N ALA A 59 -5.70 -0.12 -3.17
CA ALA A 59 -6.49 -1.21 -3.70
C ALA A 59 -6.76 -1.10 -5.21
N HIS A 60 -6.96 0.12 -5.72
CA HIS A 60 -7.05 0.35 -7.16
C HIS A 60 -5.74 0.02 -7.89
N ALA A 61 -4.59 0.41 -7.34
CA ALA A 61 -3.29 0.12 -7.91
C ALA A 61 -2.95 -1.37 -7.94
N PHE A 62 -3.45 -2.16 -6.99
CA PHE A 62 -3.33 -3.62 -6.97
C PHE A 62 -4.33 -4.34 -7.90
N ASP A 63 -5.30 -3.60 -8.45
CA ASP A 63 -6.33 -4.08 -9.36
C ASP A 63 -7.14 -5.30 -8.85
N ASP A 64 -7.29 -5.45 -7.54
CA ASP A 64 -7.88 -6.63 -6.91
C ASP A 64 -9.38 -6.78 -7.26
N PRO A 65 -9.77 -7.86 -7.96
CA PRO A 65 -11.17 -8.11 -8.31
C PRO A 65 -12.09 -8.25 -7.08
N SER A 66 -11.59 -8.79 -5.97
CA SER A 66 -12.37 -8.97 -4.74
C SER A 66 -12.72 -7.62 -4.11
N TRP A 67 -11.78 -6.67 -4.12
CA TRP A 67 -12.02 -5.31 -3.65
C TRP A 67 -13.03 -4.58 -4.53
N LYS A 68 -12.89 -4.67 -5.87
CA LYS A 68 -13.85 -4.08 -6.81
C LYS A 68 -15.26 -4.62 -6.55
N ARG A 69 -15.37 -5.93 -6.36
CA ARG A 69 -16.66 -6.57 -6.07
C ARG A 69 -17.25 -6.07 -4.76
N PHE A 70 -16.45 -6.00 -3.70
CA PHE A 70 -16.87 -5.47 -2.39
C PHE A 70 -17.43 -4.05 -2.50
N ILE A 71 -16.76 -3.15 -3.23
CA ILE A 71 -17.22 -1.76 -3.39
C ILE A 71 -18.53 -1.69 -4.19
N ILE A 72 -18.67 -2.50 -5.25
CA ILE A 72 -19.91 -2.58 -6.04
C ILE A 72 -21.07 -3.05 -5.16
N ASP A 73 -20.89 -4.17 -4.44
CA ASP A 73 -21.92 -4.74 -3.57
C ASP A 73 -22.34 -3.73 -2.48
N ARG A 74 -21.37 -3.01 -1.89
CA ARG A 74 -21.65 -1.99 -0.88
C ARG A 74 -22.39 -0.77 -1.47
N GLY A 75 -22.07 -0.39 -2.70
CA GLY A 75 -22.78 0.67 -3.42
C GLY A 75 -24.24 0.30 -3.69
N ASP A 76 -24.50 -0.95 -4.08
CA ASP A 76 -25.85 -1.46 -4.31
C ASP A 76 -26.67 -1.53 -3.02
N GLU A 77 -26.05 -1.87 -1.89
CA GLU A 77 -26.68 -1.79 -0.56
C GLU A 77 -27.11 -0.37 -0.22
N TYR A 78 -26.25 0.63 -0.48
CA TYR A 78 -26.58 2.02 -0.21
C TYR A 78 -27.71 2.53 -1.11
N ARG A 79 -27.70 2.23 -2.42
CA ARG A 79 -28.82 2.61 -3.33
C ARG A 79 -30.16 2.10 -2.83
N LYS A 80 -30.22 0.81 -2.47
CA LYS A 80 -31.41 0.19 -1.88
C LYS A 80 -31.86 0.89 -0.60
N SER A 81 -30.92 1.34 0.24
CA SER A 81 -31.24 2.05 1.48
C SER A 81 -31.81 3.46 1.26
N PHE A 82 -31.52 4.09 0.12
CA PHE A 82 -32.05 5.41 -0.26
C PHE A 82 -33.30 5.33 -1.15
N GLY A 83 -33.78 4.13 -1.49
CA GLY A 83 -34.98 3.92 -2.30
C GLY A 83 -34.78 4.13 -3.80
N GLU A 84 -33.52 4.09 -4.28
CA GLU A 84 -33.15 4.03 -5.70
C GLU A 84 -33.10 2.59 -6.23
#